data_AF-A0A5B7CET5-F1
#
_entry.id   AF-A0A5B7CET5-F1
#
_cell.length_a   1.000
_cell.length_b   1.000
_cell.length_c   1.000
_cell.angle_alpha   90.00
_cell.angle_beta   90.00
_cell.angle_gamma   90.00
#
_symmetry.space_group_name_H-M   'P 1'
#
loop_
_entity.id
_entity.type
_entity.pdbx_description
1 polymer ?
#
loop_
_entity_poly.entity_id
_entity_poly.type
_entity_poly.pdbx_seq_one_letter_code
_entity_poly.pdbx_strand_id
1 'polypeptide(L)'
;MMKGVAIALLVVLAMVELMARPGQAIDCGQVDAALAPCMPYLTGSGSPSGPCCDGARNLKSMTPTKADRQAVCNCAKEAAARYQNIKDDAAQQLPQKCGVQTNIPISRTTDCASVA
;
A
#
# COMPACT_ATOMS: atom_id res chain seq x y z
N MET A 1 9.06 -43.04 21.40
CA MET A 1 8.94 -41.67 21.95
C MET A 1 9.63 -40.63 21.07
N MET A 2 10.89 -40.83 20.65
CA MET A 2 11.67 -39.85 19.86
C MET A 2 11.09 -39.51 18.48
N LYS A 3 10.47 -40.48 17.79
CA LYS A 3 9.86 -40.29 16.47
C LYS A 3 8.65 -39.34 16.49
N GLY A 4 7.85 -39.36 17.57
CA GLY A 4 6.69 -38.48 17.72
C GLY A 4 7.09 -37.02 17.96
N VAL A 5 8.19 -36.80 18.70
CA VAL A 5 8.76 -35.47 18.94
C VAL A 5 9.32 -34.87 17.64
N ALA A 6 10.01 -35.67 16.82
CA ALA A 6 10.52 -35.23 15.52
C ALA A 6 9.38 -34.82 14.56
N ILE A 7 8.29 -35.59 14.51
CA ILE A 7 7.12 -35.26 13.68
C ILE A 7 6.44 -33.99 14.20
N ALA A 8 6.27 -33.84 15.51
CA ALA A 8 5.67 -32.64 16.10
C ALA A 8 6.51 -31.39 15.83
N LEU A 9 7.85 -31.48 15.93
CA LEU A 9 8.76 -30.37 15.60
C LEU A 9 8.69 -29.99 14.12
N LEU A 10 8.64 -30.97 13.21
CA LEU A 10 8.48 -30.70 11.77
C LEU A 10 7.15 -30.03 11.44
N VAL A 11 6.06 -30.42 12.11
CA VAL A 11 4.75 -29.78 11.94
C VAL A 11 4.76 -28.34 12.49
N VAL A 12 5.37 -28.10 13.64
CA VAL A 12 5.51 -26.76 14.22
C VAL A 12 6.37 -25.86 13.32
N LEU A 13 7.50 -26.36 12.81
CA LEU A 13 8.34 -25.62 11.87
C LEU A 13 7.59 -25.31 10.57
N ALA A 14 6.83 -26.26 10.04
CA ALA A 14 5.99 -26.04 8.85
C ALA A 14 4.87 -25.01 9.10
N MET A 15 4.31 -24.94 10.31
CA MET A 15 3.34 -23.91 10.67
C MET A 15 3.99 -22.53 10.87
N VAL A 16 5.24 -22.47 11.33
CA VAL A 16 6.03 -21.22 11.41
C VAL A 16 6.40 -20.71 10.01
N GLU A 17 6.68 -21.59 9.05
CA GLU A 17 6.87 -21.26 7.63
C GLU A 17 5.57 -20.75 6.97
N LEU A 18 4.41 -21.29 7.38
CA LEU A 18 3.10 -20.78 6.94
C LEU A 18 2.72 -19.43 7.60
N MET A 19 3.47 -19.01 8.62
CA MET A 19 3.50 -17.62 9.09
C MET A 19 4.48 -16.76 8.30
N ALA A 20 4.82 -17.17 7.07
CA ALA A 20 5.17 -16.23 6.02
C ALA A 20 4.06 -15.19 5.96
N ARG A 21 4.38 -14.00 6.48
CA ARG A 21 3.52 -12.82 6.51
C ARG A 21 2.79 -12.73 5.16
N PRO A 22 1.44 -12.62 5.12
CA PRO A 22 0.76 -12.27 3.88
C PRO A 22 1.36 -10.92 3.45
N GLY A 23 2.17 -10.96 2.41
CA GLY A 23 3.17 -9.93 2.13
C GLY A 23 4.18 -10.32 1.05
N GLN A 24 4.04 -11.50 0.43
CA GLN A 24 4.51 -11.71 -0.94
C GLN A 24 3.53 -10.99 -1.88
N ALA A 25 3.82 -9.93 -2.61
CA ALA A 25 4.91 -8.96 -2.57
C ALA A 25 4.29 -7.70 -3.19
N ILE A 26 3.67 -6.82 -2.40
CA ILE A 26 3.32 -5.50 -2.90
C ILE A 26 4.64 -4.83 -3.25
N ASP A 27 4.95 -4.75 -4.54
CA ASP A 27 6.15 -4.10 -5.02
C ASP A 27 5.92 -2.59 -5.00
N CYS A 28 6.75 -1.86 -4.25
CA CYS A 28 6.67 -0.42 -4.23
C CYS A 28 6.90 0.20 -5.62
N GLY A 29 7.57 -0.50 -6.54
CA GLY A 29 7.66 -0.11 -7.95
C GLY A 29 6.29 -0.06 -8.64
N GLN A 30 5.36 -0.96 -8.31
CA GLN A 30 3.99 -0.93 -8.83
C GLN A 30 3.19 0.23 -8.23
N VAL A 31 3.40 0.53 -6.95
CA VAL A 31 2.78 1.68 -6.27
C VAL A 31 3.27 2.99 -6.88
N ASP A 32 4.58 3.11 -7.09
CA ASP A 32 5.23 4.25 -7.74
C ASP A 32 4.68 4.45 -9.17
N ALA A 33 4.58 3.37 -9.96
CA ALA A 33 4.03 3.42 -11.31
C ALA A 33 2.55 3.87 -11.34
N ALA A 34 1.75 3.42 -10.36
CA ALA A 34 0.35 3.84 -10.24
C ALA A 34 0.20 5.31 -9.83
N LEU A 35 1.12 5.84 -9.01
CA LEU A 35 1.09 7.24 -8.54
C LEU A 35 1.77 8.22 -9.49
N ALA A 36 2.68 7.78 -10.36
CA ALA A 36 3.39 8.61 -11.33
C ALA A 36 2.46 9.57 -12.13
N PRO A 37 1.34 9.12 -12.73
CA PRO A 37 0.43 10.02 -13.44
C PRO A 37 -0.29 11.04 -12.56
N CYS A 38 -0.27 10.87 -11.23
CA CYS A 38 -0.87 11.80 -10.27
C CYS A 38 0.05 12.96 -9.88
N MET A 39 1.34 12.89 -10.20
CA MET A 39 2.33 13.89 -9.78
C MET A 39 1.96 15.34 -10.14
N PRO A 40 1.44 15.66 -11.34
CA PRO A 40 1.01 17.02 -11.64
C PRO A 40 -0.07 17.52 -10.66
N TYR A 41 -1.06 16.68 -10.35
CA TYR A 41 -2.13 17.06 -9.42
C TYR A 41 -1.61 17.16 -7.99
N LEU A 42 -0.83 16.16 -7.54
CA LEU A 42 -0.24 16.12 -6.20
C LEU A 42 0.68 17.30 -5.91
N THR A 43 1.26 17.93 -6.93
CA THR A 43 2.14 19.10 -6.79
C THR A 43 1.43 20.44 -7.00
N GLY A 44 0.11 20.42 -7.22
CA GLY A 44 -0.73 21.62 -7.19
C GLY A 44 -1.41 22.01 -8.50
N SER A 45 -1.48 21.13 -9.51
CA SER A 45 -2.32 21.37 -10.68
C SER A 45 -3.77 20.93 -10.45
N GLY A 46 -4.70 21.51 -11.21
CA GLY A 46 -6.15 21.53 -10.96
C GLY A 46 -6.80 20.20 -10.52
N SER A 47 -7.22 19.37 -11.47
CA SER A 47 -7.93 18.12 -11.20
C SER A 47 -7.08 16.91 -11.59
N PRO A 48 -7.22 15.76 -10.90
CA PRO A 48 -6.52 14.54 -11.30
C PRO A 48 -6.93 14.13 -12.71
N SER A 49 -5.94 13.68 -13.49
CA SER A 49 -6.16 13.17 -14.84
C SER A 49 -6.86 11.81 -14.81
N GLY A 50 -7.45 11.38 -15.94
CA GLY A 50 -8.00 10.02 -16.08
C GLY A 50 -7.00 8.93 -15.67
N PRO A 51 -5.76 8.92 -16.21
CA PRO A 51 -4.72 7.98 -15.82
C PRO A 51 -4.34 8.02 -14.33
N CYS A 52 -4.35 9.21 -13.71
CA CYS A 52 -4.14 9.30 -12.27
C CYS A 52 -5.25 8.59 -11.49
N CYS A 53 -6.51 8.79 -11.88
CA CYS A 53 -7.61 8.12 -11.24
C CYS A 53 -7.63 6.60 -11.49
N ASP A 54 -7.15 6.14 -12.66
CA ASP A 54 -6.94 4.71 -12.91
C ASP A 54 -5.85 4.14 -12.00
N GLY A 55 -4.76 4.87 -11.79
CA GLY A 55 -3.74 4.54 -10.80
C GLY A 55 -4.31 4.42 -9.38
N ALA A 56 -5.11 5.39 -8.94
CA ALA A 56 -5.77 5.36 -7.63
C ALA A 56 -6.73 4.16 -7.49
N ARG A 57 -7.46 3.80 -8.54
CA ARG A 57 -8.31 2.59 -8.59
C ARG A 57 -7.48 1.31 -8.50
N ASN A 58 -6.34 1.26 -9.19
CA ASN A 58 -5.44 0.11 -9.15
C ASN A 58 -4.86 -0.10 -7.73
N LEU A 59 -4.43 0.98 -7.07
CA LEU A 59 -3.98 0.89 -5.67
C LEU A 59 -5.06 0.33 -4.75
N LYS A 60 -6.32 0.70 -4.96
CA LYS A 60 -7.43 0.11 -4.21
C LYS A 60 -7.54 -1.40 -4.47
N SER A 61 -7.44 -1.87 -5.71
CA SER A 61 -7.54 -3.31 -6.00
C SER A 61 -6.36 -4.12 -5.43
N MET A 62 -5.20 -3.48 -5.22
CA MET A 62 -4.04 -4.09 -4.57
C MET A 62 -4.21 -4.30 -3.06
N THR A 63 -5.34 -3.91 -2.45
CA THR A 63 -5.43 -3.79 -0.98
C THR A 63 -6.56 -4.59 -0.31
N PRO A 64 -6.78 -5.87 -0.69
CA PRO A 64 -7.89 -6.66 -0.16
C PRO A 64 -7.73 -6.98 1.34
N THR A 65 -6.50 -7.20 1.81
CA THR A 65 -6.23 -7.52 3.22
C THR A 65 -5.63 -6.35 3.97
N LYS A 66 -5.66 -6.42 5.31
CA LYS A 66 -4.99 -5.44 6.17
C LYS A 66 -3.49 -5.37 5.88
N ALA A 67 -2.85 -6.51 5.68
CA ALA A 67 -1.42 -6.55 5.39
C ALA A 67 -1.08 -5.85 4.07
N ASP A 68 -1.92 -6.03 3.04
CA ASP A 68 -1.75 -5.34 1.75
C ASP A 68 -1.93 -3.83 1.90
N ARG A 69 -2.94 -3.39 2.66
CA ARG A 69 -3.16 -1.97 2.97
C ARG A 69 -1.96 -1.34 3.67
N GLN A 70 -1.40 -2.04 4.66
CA GLN A 70 -0.20 -1.60 5.36
C GLN A 70 1.01 -1.53 4.42
N ALA A 71 1.18 -2.51 3.54
CA ALA A 71 2.26 -2.54 2.56
C ALA A 71 2.14 -1.38 1.54
N VAL A 72 0.98 -1.20 0.92
CA VAL A 72 0.73 -0.08 -0.02
C VAL A 72 0.90 1.27 0.68
N CYS A 73 0.43 1.41 1.92
CA CYS A 73 0.63 2.63 2.70
C CYS A 73 2.12 2.94 2.88
N ASN A 74 2.94 1.95 3.27
CA ASN A 74 4.38 2.14 3.44
C ASN A 74 5.05 2.55 2.12
N CYS A 75 4.72 1.87 1.01
CA CYS A 75 5.25 2.25 -0.30
C CYS A 75 4.83 3.68 -0.71
N ALA A 76 3.55 4.04 -0.53
CA ALA A 76 3.05 5.37 -0.85
C ALA A 76 3.70 6.47 0.00
N LYS A 77 3.98 6.17 1.27
CA LYS A 77 4.71 7.05 2.19
C LYS A 77 6.15 7.28 1.73
N GLU A 78 6.86 6.22 1.37
CA GLU A 78 8.21 6.30 0.80
C GLU A 78 8.23 7.10 -0.51
N ALA A 79 7.28 6.83 -1.41
CA ALA A 79 7.10 7.57 -2.64
C ALA A 79 6.90 9.06 -2.36
N ALA A 80 5.98 9.40 -1.45
CA ALA A 80 5.67 10.77 -1.10
C ALA A 80 6.84 11.52 -0.43
N ALA A 81 7.71 10.80 0.29
CA ALA A 81 8.92 11.35 0.89
C ALA A 81 9.98 11.76 -0.15
N ARG A 82 10.00 11.12 -1.33
CA ARG A 82 10.93 11.45 -2.43
C ARG A 82 10.58 12.77 -3.13
N TYR A 83 9.34 13.23 -3.00
CA TYR A 83 8.85 14.45 -3.66
C TYR A 83 8.51 15.53 -2.63
N GLN A 84 9.40 16.49 -2.42
CA GLN A 84 9.23 17.56 -1.41
C GLN A 84 8.07 18.52 -1.70
N ASN A 85 7.62 18.60 -2.96
CA ASN A 85 6.60 19.53 -3.43
C ASN A 85 5.18 18.94 -3.49
N ILE A 86 4.99 17.67 -3.09
CA ILE A 86 3.63 17.13 -2.90
C ILE A 86 2.89 17.96 -1.84
N LYS A 87 1.66 18.34 -2.16
CA LYS A 87 0.73 18.99 -1.26
C LYS A 87 -0.15 17.93 -0.59
N ASP A 88 -0.11 17.88 0.74
CA ASP A 88 -0.82 16.87 1.51
C ASP A 88 -2.35 16.98 1.36
N ASP A 89 -2.88 18.20 1.17
CA ASP A 89 -4.30 18.44 0.89
C ASP A 89 -4.74 17.82 -0.45
N ALA A 90 -3.91 17.96 -1.49
CA ALA A 90 -4.17 17.34 -2.79
C ALA A 90 -4.18 15.81 -2.66
N ALA A 91 -3.20 15.24 -1.94
CA ALA A 91 -3.10 13.81 -1.71
C ALA A 91 -4.31 13.24 -0.94
N GLN A 92 -4.78 13.95 0.08
CA GLN A 92 -5.99 13.59 0.84
C GLN A 92 -7.27 13.66 0.00
N GLN A 93 -7.37 14.64 -0.91
CA GLN A 93 -8.55 14.81 -1.77
C GLN A 93 -8.55 13.88 -2.99
N LEU A 94 -7.42 13.28 -3.34
CA LEU A 94 -7.26 12.48 -4.56
C LEU A 94 -8.31 11.35 -4.67
N PRO A 95 -8.53 10.50 -3.64
CA PRO A 95 -9.48 9.41 -3.75
C PRO A 95 -10.91 9.91 -3.98
N GLN A 96 -11.31 10.96 -3.27
CA GLN A 96 -12.64 11.57 -3.41
C GLN A 96 -12.84 12.14 -4.82
N LYS A 97 -11.86 12.87 -5.36
CA LYS A 97 -11.94 13.43 -6.72
C LYS A 97 -11.96 12.35 -7.81
N CYS A 98 -11.36 11.19 -7.54
CA CYS A 98 -11.36 10.05 -8.45
C CYS A 98 -12.54 9.07 -8.24
N GLY A 99 -13.46 9.36 -7.30
CA GLY A 99 -14.59 8.49 -6.99
C GLY A 99 -14.17 7.15 -6.35
N VAL A 100 -13.00 7.09 -5.73
CA VAL A 100 -12.43 5.89 -5.12
C VAL A 100 -12.71 5.91 -3.61
N GLN A 101 -13.60 5.04 -3.15
CA GLN A 101 -13.74 4.77 -1.71
C GLN A 101 -12.57 3.91 -1.23
N THR A 102 -11.66 4.50 -0.45
CA THR A 102 -10.53 3.80 0.18
C THR A 102 -10.27 4.36 1.57
N ASN A 103 -9.85 3.48 2.48
CA ASN A 103 -9.41 3.85 3.83
C ASN A 103 -7.88 3.95 3.93
N ILE A 104 -7.18 3.98 2.79
CA ILE A 104 -5.73 4.12 2.75
C ILE A 104 -5.38 5.59 2.57
N PRO A 105 -4.83 6.24 3.61
CA PRO A 105 -4.36 7.60 3.49
C PRO A 105 -3.10 7.66 2.63
N ILE A 106 -3.08 8.59 1.66
CA ILE A 106 -1.89 8.93 0.89
C ILE A 106 -1.28 10.17 1.56
N SER A 107 -0.31 9.96 2.44
CA SER A 107 0.38 11.05 3.16
C SER A 107 1.78 10.63 3.60
N ARG A 108 2.68 11.62 3.72
CA ARG A 108 4.05 11.42 4.19
C ARG A 108 4.14 11.05 5.67
N THR A 109 3.16 11.44 6.47
CA THR A 109 3.23 11.34 7.95
C THR A 109 2.29 10.28 8.51
N THR A 110 1.54 9.57 7.68
CA THR A 110 0.67 8.50 8.16
C THR A 110 1.47 7.45 8.93
N ASP A 111 0.92 7.03 10.07
CA ASP A 111 1.27 5.75 10.68
C ASP A 111 0.56 4.61 9.91
N CYS A 112 1.33 3.93 9.06
CA CYS A 112 0.82 2.81 8.28
C CYS A 112 0.50 1.58 9.13
N ALA A 113 0.98 1.48 10.37
CA ALA A 113 0.67 0.34 11.24
C ALA A 113 -0.80 0.35 11.71
N SER A 114 -1.41 1.54 11.85
CA SER A 114 -2.79 1.69 12.28
C SER A 114 -3.82 1.54 11.15
N VAL A 115 -3.39 1.35 9.89
CA VAL A 115 -4.30 1.15 8.76
C VAL A 115 -5.04 -0.18 8.96
N ALA A 116 -6.36 -0.08 9.07
CA ALA A 116 -7.28 -1.18 9.39
C ALA A 116 -7.57 -2.03 8.17
#